data_AF-A0A7J2IMT5-F1
#
_entry.id   AF-A0A7J2IMT5-F1
#
_cell.length_a   1.000
_cell.length_b   1.000
_cell.length_c   1.000
_cell.angle_alpha   90.00
_cell.angle_beta   90.00
_cell.angle_gamma   90.00
#
_symmetry.space_group_name_H-M   'P 1'
#
loop_
_entity.id
_entity.type
_entity.pdbx_description
1 polymer ?
#
loop_
_entity_poly.entity_id
_entity_poly.type
_entity_poly.pdbx_seq_one_letter_code
_entity_poly.pdbx_strand_id
1 'polypeptide(L)'
;PVLWPQPLILDGSLEVGVEPLSYEFLLDSYQDVIFNATFKDSGSTTLKYMVSYAFVNLTQIRLKALPPNYTPQEIKNIYGDGNIPPLSQYVYDFASQFEGKGENTFETALIVLRYFQVNFDYDYDMWFWTSRSSSGPSQDQDWVEWFLQRRKGISIHFATAYIITLRILGISARLVFGFLPGEESQGSRIVKNKHLHFWAEVWVPIKTDSGVDGVWVAFDPSPPGYLEALNTERDQFVINPRYTLTITSSHENVTRGVSVNLTATLLSDGEPLPYETITFTDIYDSLTLNGATSITNESGVATLTFNFTDVSLIGFHVIVANWKLLNNQTTIILAGNTTITVTVTPDEVARAEVARISGVLSDAKNGRGFPNQEITIIWEGKNFSAVFHTTTKSDGGFSSSYTVPLSHPLGNATVYAIYDGISSLISSSSNTTNVTVVAKVKFTVSVTPNEVRRNETIVVEGFLLLDNNTPLSYENVTVYWENSTEEDGGRTYILEIVKTDENGYYNFTATIPANHSLGFSYIFFGYNSTIRY
;
A
#
# COMPACT_ATOMS: atom_id res chain seq x y z
N PRO A 1 -0.61 -48.96 -22.11
CA PRO A 1 0.16 -47.75 -22.37
C PRO A 1 1.51 -47.81 -21.68
N VAL A 2 2.54 -48.28 -22.39
CA VAL A 2 3.90 -48.25 -21.87
C VAL A 2 4.26 -46.78 -21.65
N LEU A 3 4.29 -46.39 -20.37
CA LEU A 3 4.26 -45.00 -19.95
C LEU A 3 5.62 -44.31 -20.18
N TRP A 4 6.73 -45.04 -20.21
CA TRP A 4 8.07 -44.54 -20.48
C TRP A 4 8.88 -45.75 -21.02
N PRO A 5 10.12 -45.64 -21.53
CA PRO A 5 11.09 -46.67 -21.18
C PRO A 5 11.17 -46.67 -19.64
N GLN A 6 10.28 -47.44 -19.00
CA GLN A 6 9.85 -47.25 -17.61
C GLN A 6 11.04 -47.16 -16.64
N PRO A 7 10.92 -46.33 -15.59
CA PRO A 7 11.33 -46.75 -14.28
C PRO A 7 10.65 -48.05 -13.91
N LEU A 8 11.27 -49.15 -14.30
CA LEU A 8 10.88 -50.46 -13.87
C LEU A 8 11.33 -50.57 -12.43
N ILE A 9 10.38 -50.79 -11.52
CA ILE A 9 10.72 -51.39 -10.23
C ILE A 9 11.50 -52.66 -10.59
N LEU A 10 12.79 -52.67 -10.26
CA LEU A 10 13.64 -53.81 -10.59
C LEU A 10 13.09 -55.01 -9.85
N ASP A 11 12.91 -56.11 -10.57
CA ASP A 11 12.35 -57.33 -9.99
C ASP A 11 13.17 -57.76 -8.76
N GLY A 12 12.46 -58.17 -7.69
CA GLY A 12 13.07 -58.53 -6.41
C GLY A 12 13.72 -57.37 -5.62
N SER A 13 13.63 -56.11 -6.06
CA SER A 13 14.23 -54.96 -5.34
C SER A 13 13.36 -54.38 -4.24
N LEU A 14 12.12 -54.87 -4.12
CA LEU A 14 11.13 -54.24 -3.26
C LEU A 14 11.16 -54.82 -1.85
N GLU A 15 11.36 -53.94 -0.87
CA GLU A 15 11.36 -54.25 0.56
C GLU A 15 10.25 -53.48 1.28
N VAL A 16 9.50 -54.18 2.14
CA VAL A 16 8.45 -53.58 2.98
C VAL A 16 8.94 -53.57 4.43
N GLY A 17 9.06 -52.39 5.02
CA GLY A 17 9.64 -52.24 6.37
C GLY A 17 8.72 -52.75 7.49
N VAL A 18 7.43 -52.40 7.44
CA VAL A 18 6.40 -52.96 8.33
C VAL A 18 5.52 -53.86 7.49
N GLU A 19 5.63 -55.17 7.70
CA GLU A 19 4.87 -56.15 6.91
C GLU A 19 3.35 -55.93 7.10
N PRO A 20 2.61 -55.65 6.01
CA PRO A 20 1.16 -55.63 6.05
C PRO A 20 0.63 -57.04 6.39
N LEU A 21 -0.62 -57.08 6.87
CA LEU A 21 -1.33 -58.35 7.17
C LEU A 21 -1.33 -59.29 5.95
N SER A 22 -1.46 -58.70 4.76
CA SER A 22 -1.30 -59.37 3.47
C SER A 22 -0.91 -58.34 2.42
N TYR A 23 -0.10 -58.74 1.45
CA TYR A 23 0.16 -57.93 0.27
C TYR A 23 0.39 -58.78 -0.98
N GLU A 24 0.14 -58.19 -2.13
CA GLU A 24 0.47 -58.72 -3.44
C GLU A 24 0.92 -57.59 -4.38
N PHE A 25 1.69 -57.97 -5.39
CA PHE A 25 2.01 -57.09 -6.51
C PHE A 25 1.23 -57.55 -7.72
N LEU A 26 0.46 -56.63 -8.29
CA LEU A 26 -0.28 -56.87 -9.51
C LEU A 26 0.33 -56.00 -10.61
N LEU A 27 0.20 -56.48 -11.85
CA LEU A 27 0.40 -55.65 -13.02
C LEU A 27 -0.96 -55.35 -13.62
N ASP A 28 -1.24 -54.10 -13.91
CA ASP A 28 -2.44 -53.75 -14.66
C ASP A 28 -2.27 -54.03 -16.17
N SER A 29 -3.30 -53.71 -16.97
CA SER A 29 -3.26 -53.88 -18.43
C SER A 29 -2.18 -53.02 -19.12
N TYR A 30 -1.54 -52.12 -18.38
CA TYR A 30 -0.52 -51.20 -18.84
C TYR A 30 0.87 -51.52 -18.29
N GLN A 31 1.01 -52.62 -17.54
CA GLN A 31 2.23 -53.05 -16.85
C GLN A 31 2.67 -52.12 -15.72
N ASP A 32 1.75 -51.34 -15.17
CA ASP A 32 2.03 -50.57 -13.96
C ASP A 32 1.98 -51.49 -12.74
N VAL A 33 2.95 -51.32 -11.83
CA VAL A 33 3.04 -52.12 -10.61
C VAL A 33 2.07 -51.58 -9.58
N ILE A 34 1.06 -52.38 -9.23
CA ILE A 34 0.12 -52.09 -8.16
C ILE A 34 0.58 -52.82 -6.91
N PHE A 35 0.92 -52.07 -5.86
CA PHE A 35 1.10 -52.61 -4.52
C PHE A 35 -0.27 -52.68 -3.82
N ASN A 36 -0.85 -53.87 -3.75
CA ASN A 36 -2.10 -54.12 -3.03
C ASN A 36 -1.77 -54.66 -1.65
N ALA A 37 -2.03 -53.89 -0.59
CA ALA A 37 -1.65 -54.25 0.77
C ALA A 37 -2.78 -53.97 1.77
N THR A 38 -2.94 -54.85 2.75
CA THR A 38 -3.92 -54.73 3.84
C THR A 38 -3.18 -54.54 5.17
N PHE A 39 -3.51 -53.47 5.89
CA PHE A 39 -2.92 -53.17 7.20
C PHE A 39 -3.95 -53.42 8.31
N LYS A 40 -3.48 -53.95 9.44
CA LYS A 40 -4.34 -54.23 10.60
C LYS A 40 -4.65 -52.96 11.42
N ASP A 41 -3.65 -52.11 11.57
CA ASP A 41 -3.68 -50.91 12.41
C ASP A 41 -3.17 -49.70 11.62
N SER A 42 -3.61 -48.50 11.99
CA SER A 42 -3.08 -47.26 11.42
C SER A 42 -1.62 -47.08 11.84
N GLY A 43 -0.75 -46.72 10.90
CA GLY A 43 0.67 -46.49 11.17
C GLY A 43 1.42 -46.04 9.93
N SER A 44 2.74 -46.08 10.00
CA SER A 44 3.63 -45.81 8.87
C SER A 44 4.29 -47.11 8.42
N THR A 45 4.29 -47.37 7.12
CA THR A 45 5.13 -48.39 6.51
C THR A 45 6.13 -47.73 5.56
N THR A 46 7.23 -48.40 5.27
CA THR A 46 8.23 -47.94 4.31
C THR A 46 8.31 -48.94 3.19
N LEU A 47 8.16 -48.46 1.95
CA LEU A 47 8.42 -49.22 0.75
C LEU A 47 9.76 -48.75 0.18
N LYS A 48 10.71 -49.67 0.00
CA LYS A 48 11.96 -49.39 -0.72
C LYS A 48 11.97 -50.19 -2.00
N TYR A 49 12.43 -49.61 -3.09
CA TYR A 49 12.56 -50.28 -4.37
C TYR A 49 13.65 -49.59 -5.20
N MET A 50 14.24 -50.31 -6.14
CA MET A 50 15.15 -49.73 -7.13
C MET A 50 14.39 -49.49 -8.42
N VAL A 51 14.72 -48.40 -9.12
CA VAL A 51 14.14 -48.08 -10.42
C VAL A 51 15.23 -47.89 -11.48
N SER A 52 14.99 -48.34 -12.71
CA SER A 52 15.66 -47.78 -13.88
C SER A 52 15.08 -46.39 -14.19
N TYR A 53 15.66 -45.57 -15.07
CA TYR A 53 14.96 -44.42 -15.68
C TYR A 53 15.79 -43.91 -16.85
N ALA A 54 15.14 -43.17 -17.76
CA ALA A 54 15.81 -42.46 -18.84
C ALA A 54 15.65 -40.95 -18.66
N PHE A 55 16.72 -40.18 -18.89
CA PHE A 55 16.67 -38.73 -18.82
C PHE A 55 16.10 -38.13 -20.11
N VAL A 56 15.10 -37.27 -19.98
CA VAL A 56 14.48 -36.56 -21.11
C VAL A 56 15.10 -35.18 -21.26
N ASN A 57 15.77 -34.93 -22.38
CA ASN A 57 16.32 -33.62 -22.71
C ASN A 57 15.30 -32.80 -23.51
N LEU A 58 14.46 -32.04 -22.80
CA LEU A 58 13.38 -31.25 -23.39
C LEU A 58 13.87 -30.22 -24.41
N THR A 59 15.06 -29.64 -24.22
CA THR A 59 15.66 -28.71 -25.17
C THR A 59 15.95 -29.39 -26.52
N GLN A 60 16.58 -30.57 -26.49
CA GLN A 60 16.86 -31.33 -27.70
C GLN A 60 15.57 -31.80 -28.39
N ILE A 61 14.57 -32.22 -27.62
CA ILE A 61 13.27 -32.62 -28.15
C ILE A 61 12.60 -31.47 -28.87
N ARG A 62 12.57 -30.27 -28.25
CA ARG A 62 12.02 -29.06 -28.86
C ARG A 62 12.71 -28.72 -30.18
N LEU A 63 14.04 -28.81 -30.24
CA LEU A 63 14.82 -28.50 -31.45
C LEU A 63 14.66 -29.52 -32.58
N LYS A 64 14.34 -30.77 -32.25
CA LYS A 64 14.24 -31.88 -33.21
C LYS A 64 12.81 -32.31 -33.49
N ALA A 65 11.82 -31.64 -32.92
CA ALA A 65 10.41 -31.97 -33.05
C ALA A 65 9.95 -31.89 -34.50
N LEU A 66 9.16 -32.88 -34.91
CA LEU A 66 8.58 -32.99 -36.24
C LEU A 66 7.05 -32.78 -36.19
N PRO A 67 6.41 -32.49 -37.32
CA PRO A 67 4.95 -32.40 -37.39
C PRO A 67 4.24 -33.74 -37.06
N PRO A 68 2.96 -33.70 -36.66
CA PRO A 68 2.25 -34.88 -36.14
C PRO A 68 2.07 -36.03 -37.15
N ASN A 69 2.18 -35.75 -38.44
CA ASN A 69 2.11 -36.77 -39.49
C ASN A 69 3.20 -37.84 -39.36
N TYR A 70 4.34 -37.52 -38.73
CA TYR A 70 5.44 -38.45 -38.45
C TYR A 70 5.17 -39.41 -37.26
N THR A 71 4.05 -39.27 -36.56
CA THR A 71 3.69 -40.20 -35.47
C THR A 71 3.44 -41.62 -36.01
N PRO A 72 4.05 -42.67 -35.42
CA PRO A 72 3.83 -44.06 -35.84
C PRO A 72 2.36 -44.46 -35.78
N GLN A 73 1.93 -45.33 -36.71
CA GLN A 73 0.52 -45.71 -36.80
C GLN A 73 0.05 -46.48 -35.56
N GLU A 74 0.92 -47.28 -34.92
CA GLU A 74 0.55 -47.96 -33.66
C GLU A 74 0.20 -46.98 -32.54
N ILE A 75 0.90 -45.84 -32.46
CA ILE A 75 0.61 -44.77 -31.50
C ILE A 75 -0.67 -44.03 -31.89
N LYS A 76 -0.81 -43.64 -33.17
CA LYS A 76 -2.03 -42.94 -33.65
C LYS A 76 -3.30 -43.77 -33.43
N ASN A 77 -3.23 -45.09 -33.69
CA ASN A 77 -4.37 -45.99 -33.52
C ASN A 77 -4.89 -46.06 -32.09
N ILE A 78 -4.07 -45.71 -31.09
CA ILE A 78 -4.45 -45.76 -29.67
C ILE A 78 -4.69 -44.36 -29.11
N TYR A 79 -3.88 -43.37 -29.48
CA TYR A 79 -3.87 -42.04 -28.84
C TYR A 79 -4.17 -40.88 -29.79
N GLY A 80 -4.48 -41.16 -31.06
CA GLY A 80 -4.81 -40.18 -32.08
C GLY A 80 -6.29 -39.83 -32.16
N ASP A 81 -6.65 -39.25 -33.31
CA ASP A 81 -7.98 -38.73 -33.66
C ASP A 81 -9.06 -39.81 -33.79
N GLY A 82 -8.70 -41.01 -34.25
CA GLY A 82 -9.64 -42.13 -34.43
C GLY A 82 -10.32 -42.64 -33.15
N ASN A 83 -9.85 -42.23 -31.97
CA ASN A 83 -10.39 -42.61 -30.66
C ASN A 83 -11.03 -41.43 -29.91
N ILE A 84 -11.46 -40.39 -30.62
CA ILE A 84 -12.24 -39.30 -30.03
C ILE A 84 -13.71 -39.75 -29.98
N PRO A 85 -14.39 -39.67 -28.82
CA PRO A 85 -15.83 -39.95 -28.74
C PRO A 85 -16.62 -38.93 -29.57
N PRO A 86 -17.90 -39.16 -29.90
CA PRO A 86 -18.73 -38.13 -30.51
C PRO A 86 -18.79 -36.89 -29.61
N LEU A 87 -18.34 -35.74 -30.13
CA LEU A 87 -18.32 -34.45 -29.43
C LEU A 87 -19.16 -33.42 -30.18
N SER A 88 -19.56 -32.34 -29.49
CA SER A 88 -20.28 -31.23 -30.12
C SER A 88 -19.38 -30.42 -31.05
N GLN A 89 -20.00 -29.74 -32.02
CA GLN A 89 -19.29 -28.86 -32.96
C GLN A 89 -18.49 -27.77 -32.24
N TYR A 90 -18.96 -27.31 -31.07
CA TYR A 90 -18.27 -26.33 -30.24
C TYR A 90 -16.83 -26.76 -29.87
N VAL A 91 -16.63 -28.05 -29.57
CA VAL A 91 -15.29 -28.57 -29.22
C VAL A 91 -14.36 -28.61 -30.44
N TYR A 92 -14.89 -28.97 -31.62
CA TYR A 92 -14.14 -28.93 -32.87
C TYR A 92 -13.79 -27.49 -33.28
N ASP A 93 -14.74 -26.56 -33.19
CA ASP A 93 -14.52 -25.15 -33.47
C ASP A 93 -13.46 -24.56 -32.54
N PHE A 94 -13.52 -24.89 -31.24
CA PHE A 94 -12.48 -24.53 -30.27
C PHE A 94 -11.11 -25.05 -30.68
N ALA A 95 -10.98 -26.30 -31.13
CA ALA A 95 -9.70 -26.85 -31.54
C ALA A 95 -9.16 -26.21 -32.84
N SER A 96 -10.04 -25.96 -33.81
CA SER A 96 -9.69 -25.42 -35.13
C SER A 96 -8.95 -24.07 -35.09
N GLN A 97 -9.13 -23.28 -34.03
CA GLN A 97 -8.43 -21.98 -33.87
C GLN A 97 -6.90 -22.13 -33.80
N PHE A 98 -6.42 -23.34 -33.45
CA PHE A 98 -5.00 -23.66 -33.31
C PHE A 98 -4.40 -24.34 -34.55
N GLU A 99 -5.20 -24.66 -35.57
CA GLU A 99 -4.71 -25.28 -36.80
C GLU A 99 -3.68 -24.39 -37.49
N GLY A 100 -2.53 -24.98 -37.83
CA GLY A 100 -1.43 -24.28 -38.50
C GLY A 100 -0.74 -23.18 -37.67
N LYS A 101 -1.01 -23.08 -36.36
CA LYS A 101 -0.38 -22.07 -35.49
C LYS A 101 1.04 -22.42 -35.05
N GLY A 102 1.41 -23.70 -35.07
CA GLY A 102 2.76 -24.17 -34.76
C GLY A 102 3.38 -24.92 -35.94
N GLU A 103 4.70 -24.89 -36.04
CA GLU A 103 5.46 -25.52 -37.14
C GLU A 103 5.63 -27.04 -36.94
N ASN A 104 5.54 -27.52 -35.70
CA ASN A 104 5.74 -28.92 -35.33
C ASN A 104 4.87 -29.32 -34.12
N THR A 105 4.86 -30.62 -33.80
CA THR A 105 4.03 -31.18 -32.71
C THR A 105 4.25 -30.49 -31.37
N PHE A 106 5.52 -30.24 -30.99
CA PHE A 106 5.85 -29.65 -29.70
C PHE A 106 5.36 -28.20 -29.63
N GLU A 107 5.57 -27.43 -30.69
CA GLU A 107 5.16 -26.02 -30.75
C GLU A 107 3.64 -25.87 -30.71
N THR A 108 2.90 -26.66 -31.51
CA THR A 108 1.43 -26.67 -31.45
C THR A 108 0.94 -27.04 -30.06
N ALA A 109 1.52 -28.08 -29.44
CA ALA A 109 1.18 -28.49 -28.08
C ALA A 109 1.42 -27.36 -27.06
N LEU A 110 2.55 -26.63 -27.17
CA LEU A 110 2.88 -25.51 -26.30
C LEU A 110 1.93 -24.31 -26.49
N ILE A 111 1.51 -24.02 -27.73
CA ILE A 111 0.55 -22.94 -28.03
C ILE A 111 -0.80 -23.24 -27.36
N VAL A 112 -1.32 -24.44 -27.55
CA VAL A 112 -2.58 -24.87 -26.92
C VAL A 112 -2.44 -24.85 -25.40
N LEU A 113 -1.31 -25.29 -24.86
CA LEU A 113 -1.03 -25.32 -23.43
C LEU A 113 -1.15 -23.93 -22.81
N ARG A 114 -0.43 -22.97 -23.40
CA ARG A 114 -0.45 -21.57 -22.96
C ARG A 114 -1.85 -21.00 -23.04
N TYR A 115 -2.62 -21.33 -24.08
CA TYR A 115 -4.00 -20.88 -24.19
C TYR A 115 -4.84 -21.33 -22.98
N PHE A 116 -4.76 -22.60 -22.59
CA PHE A 116 -5.46 -23.09 -21.39
C PHE A 116 -4.97 -22.38 -20.13
N GLN A 117 -3.66 -22.28 -19.92
CA GLN A 117 -3.10 -21.65 -18.72
C GLN A 117 -3.44 -20.15 -18.59
N VAL A 118 -3.66 -19.46 -19.71
CA VAL A 118 -3.95 -18.02 -19.73
C VAL A 118 -5.46 -17.73 -19.72
N ASN A 119 -6.27 -18.53 -20.41
CA ASN A 119 -7.68 -18.22 -20.65
C ASN A 119 -8.64 -18.93 -19.68
N PHE A 120 -8.15 -19.79 -18.80
CA PHE A 120 -8.95 -20.57 -17.86
C PHE A 120 -8.43 -20.44 -16.42
N ASP A 121 -9.31 -20.65 -15.45
CA ASP A 121 -9.02 -20.54 -14.02
C ASP A 121 -9.06 -21.91 -13.31
N TYR A 122 -8.24 -22.07 -12.26
CA TYR A 122 -8.31 -23.24 -11.39
C TYR A 122 -9.44 -23.11 -10.36
N ASP A 123 -10.25 -24.15 -10.20
CA ASP A 123 -11.36 -24.20 -9.25
C ASP A 123 -10.92 -24.84 -7.92
N TYR A 124 -10.29 -24.02 -7.06
CA TYR A 124 -9.84 -24.48 -5.74
C TYR A 124 -10.99 -24.95 -4.86
N ASP A 125 -12.19 -24.37 -5.00
CA ASP A 125 -13.32 -24.78 -4.19
C ASP A 125 -13.83 -26.17 -4.57
N MET A 126 -13.81 -26.48 -5.86
CA MET A 126 -14.09 -27.83 -6.35
C MET A 126 -13.00 -28.82 -5.93
N TRP A 127 -11.73 -28.42 -5.94
CA TRP A 127 -10.61 -29.27 -5.53
C TRP A 127 -10.61 -29.61 -4.04
N PHE A 128 -10.80 -28.61 -3.18
CA PHE A 128 -10.80 -28.77 -1.72
C PHE A 128 -12.18 -29.13 -1.15
N TRP A 129 -13.19 -29.29 -2.00
CA TRP A 129 -14.57 -29.58 -1.60
C TRP A 129 -15.12 -28.58 -0.56
N THR A 130 -14.79 -27.29 -0.72
CA THR A 130 -15.17 -26.22 0.23
C THR A 130 -16.51 -25.58 -0.11
N SER A 131 -17.04 -25.79 -1.32
CA SER A 131 -18.37 -25.31 -1.74
C SER A 131 -19.25 -26.43 -2.29
N ARG A 132 -20.56 -26.35 -2.04
CA ARG A 132 -21.58 -27.24 -2.63
C ARG A 132 -21.95 -26.87 -4.08
N SER A 133 -21.31 -25.87 -4.69
CA SER A 133 -21.65 -25.34 -6.02
C SER A 133 -20.94 -26.05 -7.18
N SER A 134 -20.43 -27.27 -6.97
CA SER A 134 -19.81 -28.12 -7.98
C SER A 134 -20.84 -28.77 -8.90
N SER A 135 -21.70 -27.97 -9.55
CA SER A 135 -22.56 -28.49 -10.61
C SER A 135 -21.68 -28.82 -11.82
N GLY A 136 -21.50 -30.12 -12.09
CA GLY A 136 -20.98 -30.61 -13.36
C GLY A 136 -21.90 -30.27 -14.54
N PRO A 137 -21.62 -30.79 -15.75
CA PRO A 137 -22.49 -30.63 -16.90
C PRO A 137 -23.91 -31.12 -16.64
N SER A 138 -24.86 -30.64 -17.43
CA SER A 138 -26.18 -31.29 -17.54
C SER A 138 -26.01 -32.70 -18.10
N GLN A 139 -27.02 -33.56 -17.93
CA GLN A 139 -26.94 -34.97 -18.32
C GLN A 139 -26.60 -35.19 -19.81
N ASP A 140 -26.95 -34.24 -20.68
CA ASP A 140 -26.75 -34.32 -22.13
C ASP A 140 -25.51 -33.54 -22.62
N GLN A 141 -24.78 -32.87 -21.72
CA GLN A 141 -23.61 -32.07 -22.08
C GLN A 141 -22.31 -32.84 -21.80
N ASP A 142 -21.40 -32.85 -22.77
CA ASP A 142 -20.07 -33.43 -22.59
C ASP A 142 -19.22 -32.60 -21.60
N TRP A 143 -18.37 -33.28 -20.82
CA TRP A 143 -17.52 -32.63 -19.82
C TRP A 143 -16.49 -31.67 -20.43
N VAL A 144 -15.97 -31.97 -21.62
CA VAL A 144 -15.04 -31.10 -22.33
C VAL A 144 -15.75 -29.84 -22.77
N GLU A 145 -16.93 -29.96 -23.38
CA GLU A 145 -17.74 -28.80 -23.77
C GLU A 145 -18.07 -27.92 -22.57
N TRP A 146 -18.56 -28.52 -21.48
CA TRP A 146 -18.90 -27.80 -20.26
C TRP A 146 -17.70 -27.05 -19.69
N PHE A 147 -16.53 -27.69 -19.63
CA PHE A 147 -15.32 -27.06 -19.13
C PHE A 147 -14.85 -25.91 -20.04
N LEU A 148 -14.87 -26.10 -21.36
CA LEU A 148 -14.51 -25.07 -22.35
C LEU A 148 -15.42 -23.84 -22.26
N GLN A 149 -16.72 -24.03 -22.02
CA GLN A 149 -17.68 -22.94 -21.81
C GLN A 149 -17.50 -22.27 -20.44
N ARG A 150 -17.32 -23.06 -19.37
CA ARG A 150 -17.16 -22.57 -18.00
C ARG A 150 -15.86 -21.80 -17.79
N ARG A 151 -14.80 -22.14 -18.55
CA ARG A 151 -13.45 -21.61 -18.42
C ARG A 151 -12.83 -21.74 -17.02
N LYS A 152 -13.33 -22.65 -16.20
CA LYS A 152 -12.87 -22.86 -14.82
C LYS A 152 -13.06 -24.31 -14.39
N GLY A 153 -12.02 -24.94 -13.84
CA GLY A 153 -12.06 -26.37 -13.47
C GLY A 153 -10.85 -26.83 -12.67
N ILE A 154 -10.71 -28.14 -12.46
CA ILE A 154 -9.55 -28.76 -11.78
C ILE A 154 -8.69 -29.52 -12.78
N SER A 155 -7.54 -30.04 -12.36
CA SER A 155 -6.52 -30.63 -13.24
C SER A 155 -7.04 -31.70 -14.22
N ILE A 156 -8.02 -32.54 -13.81
CA ILE A 156 -8.61 -33.52 -14.73
C ILE A 156 -9.35 -32.89 -15.92
N HIS A 157 -10.06 -31.77 -15.70
CA HIS A 157 -10.78 -31.07 -16.77
C HIS A 157 -9.81 -30.43 -17.76
N PHE A 158 -8.77 -29.78 -17.23
CA PHE A 158 -7.68 -29.20 -18.01
C PHE A 158 -6.97 -30.25 -18.86
N ALA A 159 -6.49 -31.33 -18.25
CA ALA A 159 -5.78 -32.40 -18.95
C ALA A 159 -6.67 -33.04 -20.03
N THR A 160 -7.92 -33.35 -19.72
CA THR A 160 -8.86 -33.99 -20.66
C THR A 160 -9.16 -33.09 -21.86
N ALA A 161 -9.53 -31.82 -21.64
CA ALA A 161 -9.86 -30.89 -22.72
C ALA A 161 -8.65 -30.56 -23.59
N TYR A 162 -7.47 -30.45 -22.98
CA TYR A 162 -6.20 -30.28 -23.69
C TYR A 162 -5.89 -31.46 -24.61
N ILE A 163 -5.99 -32.69 -24.09
CA ILE A 163 -5.77 -33.91 -24.89
C ILE A 163 -6.75 -33.99 -26.05
N ILE A 164 -8.04 -33.72 -25.81
CA ILE A 164 -9.06 -33.76 -26.86
C ILE A 164 -8.78 -32.73 -27.94
N THR A 165 -8.38 -31.52 -27.55
CA THR A 165 -7.98 -30.47 -28.49
C THR A 165 -6.79 -30.91 -29.34
N LEU A 166 -5.75 -31.49 -28.72
CA LEU A 166 -4.59 -32.01 -29.45
C LEU A 166 -4.94 -33.15 -30.40
N ARG A 167 -5.79 -34.09 -29.98
CA ARG A 167 -6.22 -35.20 -30.82
C ARG A 167 -7.00 -34.73 -32.04
N ILE A 168 -7.87 -33.72 -31.89
CA ILE A 168 -8.59 -33.09 -33.02
C ILE A 168 -7.58 -32.49 -34.01
N LEU A 169 -6.48 -31.90 -33.51
CA LEU A 169 -5.37 -31.38 -34.33
C LEU A 169 -4.44 -32.47 -34.90
N GLY A 170 -4.79 -33.75 -34.75
CA GLY A 170 -4.00 -34.90 -35.23
C GLY A 170 -2.79 -35.25 -34.36
N ILE A 171 -2.64 -34.62 -33.18
CA ILE A 171 -1.53 -34.86 -32.25
C ILE A 171 -1.92 -35.95 -31.26
N SER A 172 -1.11 -37.01 -31.19
CA SER A 172 -1.34 -38.11 -30.26
C SER A 172 -1.03 -37.72 -28.83
N ALA A 173 -2.00 -37.87 -27.94
CA ALA A 173 -1.89 -37.48 -26.53
C ALA A 173 -2.65 -38.44 -25.61
N ARG A 174 -2.19 -38.58 -24.36
CA ARG A 174 -2.80 -39.46 -23.34
C ARG A 174 -2.90 -38.78 -21.98
N LEU A 175 -3.88 -39.22 -21.19
CA LEU A 175 -4.11 -38.74 -19.83
C LEU A 175 -3.17 -39.49 -18.88
N VAL A 176 -2.58 -38.75 -17.96
CA VAL A 176 -1.81 -39.31 -16.86
C VAL A 176 -2.42 -38.86 -15.55
N PHE A 177 -2.46 -39.79 -14.61
CA PHE A 177 -2.92 -39.60 -13.25
C PHE A 177 -1.80 -39.98 -12.29
N GLY A 178 -1.48 -39.10 -11.35
CA GLY A 178 -0.40 -39.36 -10.40
C GLY A 178 -0.32 -38.28 -9.33
N PHE A 179 0.91 -38.00 -8.89
CA PHE A 179 1.18 -37.01 -7.86
C PHE A 179 2.23 -36.00 -8.34
N LEU A 180 2.04 -34.74 -7.98
CA LEU A 180 3.06 -33.70 -8.07
C LEU A 180 4.23 -34.03 -7.13
N PRO A 181 5.43 -33.44 -7.35
CA PRO A 181 6.64 -33.76 -6.59
C PRO A 181 6.48 -33.64 -5.06
N GLY A 182 5.55 -32.82 -4.58
CA GLY A 182 5.29 -32.60 -3.17
C GLY A 182 6.31 -31.67 -2.50
N GLU A 183 6.37 -31.76 -1.18
CA GLU A 183 7.16 -30.86 -0.33
C GLU A 183 8.58 -31.42 -0.13
N GLU A 184 9.63 -30.65 -0.44
CA GLU A 184 11.00 -31.06 -0.10
C GLU A 184 11.22 -30.98 1.43
N SER A 185 11.78 -32.04 2.01
CA SER A 185 12.06 -32.13 3.44
C SER A 185 13.27 -33.04 3.69
N GLN A 186 14.39 -32.44 4.16
CA GLN A 186 15.60 -33.15 4.61
C GLN A 186 16.13 -34.20 3.61
N GLY A 187 16.21 -33.85 2.32
CA GLY A 187 16.68 -34.76 1.26
C GLY A 187 15.67 -35.85 0.86
N SER A 188 14.42 -35.76 1.34
CA SER A 188 13.27 -36.55 0.91
C SER A 188 12.17 -35.63 0.38
N ARG A 189 11.15 -36.18 -0.27
CA ARG A 189 9.92 -35.46 -0.60
C ARG A 189 8.71 -36.04 0.11
N ILE A 190 7.86 -35.17 0.64
CA ILE A 190 6.61 -35.54 1.30
C ILE A 190 5.47 -35.35 0.31
N VAL A 191 4.91 -36.46 -0.16
CA VAL A 191 3.76 -36.49 -1.05
C VAL A 191 2.49 -36.80 -0.25
N LYS A 192 1.44 -36.01 -0.43
CA LYS A 192 0.16 -36.10 0.28
C LYS A 192 -0.98 -36.21 -0.74
N ASN A 193 -2.18 -36.61 -0.31
CA ASN A 193 -3.35 -36.66 -1.20
C ASN A 193 -3.65 -35.32 -1.90
N LYS A 194 -3.35 -34.19 -1.25
CA LYS A 194 -3.48 -32.86 -1.88
C LYS A 194 -2.56 -32.64 -3.09
N HIS A 195 -1.56 -33.49 -3.32
CA HIS A 195 -0.66 -33.42 -4.47
C HIS A 195 -1.14 -34.30 -5.64
N LEU A 196 -2.28 -34.99 -5.52
CA LEU A 196 -2.88 -35.76 -6.59
C LEU A 196 -3.17 -34.84 -7.80
N HIS A 197 -2.80 -35.27 -9.01
CA HIS A 197 -2.83 -34.41 -10.18
C HIS A 197 -3.04 -35.18 -11.48
N PHE A 198 -3.59 -34.48 -12.46
CA PHE A 198 -3.79 -34.99 -13.82
C PHE A 198 -3.06 -34.07 -14.80
N TRP A 199 -2.29 -34.66 -15.71
CA TRP A 199 -1.61 -33.96 -16.79
C TRP A 199 -1.73 -34.74 -18.09
N ALA A 200 -1.22 -34.16 -19.17
CA ALA A 200 -1.20 -34.80 -20.47
C ALA A 200 0.21 -35.25 -20.83
N GLU A 201 0.34 -36.38 -21.49
CA GLU A 201 1.55 -36.73 -22.21
C GLU A 201 1.28 -36.69 -23.70
N VAL A 202 2.14 -35.99 -24.43
CA VAL A 202 2.06 -35.76 -25.86
C VAL A 202 3.16 -36.55 -26.53
N TRP A 203 2.82 -37.36 -27.54
CA TRP A 203 3.83 -38.02 -28.36
C TRP A 203 4.44 -37.00 -29.30
N VAL A 204 5.72 -36.69 -29.13
CA VAL A 204 6.47 -35.77 -29.97
C VAL A 204 7.38 -36.60 -30.89
N PRO A 205 7.08 -36.71 -32.19
CA PRO A 205 8.01 -37.29 -33.15
C PRO A 205 9.25 -36.41 -33.25
N ILE A 206 10.44 -37.01 -33.30
CA ILE A 206 11.71 -36.31 -33.36
C ILE A 206 12.59 -36.85 -34.48
N LYS A 207 13.39 -35.96 -35.08
CA LYS A 207 14.42 -36.36 -36.04
C LYS A 207 15.65 -36.90 -35.30
N THR A 208 16.11 -38.07 -35.70
CA THR A 208 17.34 -38.71 -35.19
C THR A 208 18.35 -38.93 -36.32
N ASP A 209 19.59 -39.27 -35.97
CA ASP A 209 20.62 -39.56 -36.98
C ASP A 209 20.28 -40.80 -37.83
N SER A 210 19.48 -41.72 -37.27
CA SER A 210 19.00 -42.95 -37.93
C SER A 210 17.62 -42.82 -38.57
N GLY A 211 16.99 -41.64 -38.56
CA GLY A 211 15.69 -41.39 -39.18
C GLY A 211 14.73 -40.60 -38.29
N VAL A 212 13.60 -41.21 -37.96
CA VAL A 212 12.54 -40.62 -37.13
C VAL A 212 12.28 -41.55 -35.96
N ASP A 213 12.17 -40.96 -34.78
CA ASP A 213 11.76 -41.62 -33.54
C ASP A 213 10.67 -40.78 -32.88
N GLY A 214 10.29 -41.08 -31.64
CA GLY A 214 9.42 -40.21 -30.85
C GLY A 214 9.54 -40.43 -29.35
N VAL A 215 9.01 -39.49 -28.60
CA VAL A 215 9.09 -39.48 -27.15
C VAL A 215 7.79 -38.92 -26.56
N TRP A 216 7.32 -39.54 -25.48
CA TRP A 216 6.24 -38.98 -24.68
C TRP A 216 6.79 -37.83 -23.84
N VAL A 217 6.18 -36.65 -23.98
CA VAL A 217 6.55 -35.45 -23.23
C VAL A 217 5.37 -35.05 -22.37
N ALA A 218 5.60 -34.83 -21.09
CA ALA A 218 4.57 -34.39 -20.16
C ALA A 218 4.30 -32.87 -20.34
N PHE A 219 3.02 -32.51 -20.34
CA PHE A 219 2.49 -31.15 -20.48
C PHE A 219 1.41 -30.95 -19.42
N ASP A 220 1.50 -29.87 -18.65
CA ASP A 220 0.50 -29.54 -17.63
C ASP A 220 -0.34 -28.32 -18.02
N PRO A 221 -1.56 -28.51 -18.55
CA PRO A 221 -2.43 -27.42 -18.96
C PRO A 221 -3.04 -26.63 -17.80
N SER A 222 -2.83 -27.04 -16.55
CA SER A 222 -3.34 -26.33 -15.38
C SER A 222 -2.65 -24.96 -15.23
N PRO A 223 -3.38 -23.88 -14.89
CA PRO A 223 -2.82 -22.54 -14.78
C PRO A 223 -1.85 -22.44 -13.58
N PRO A 224 -0.82 -21.59 -13.64
CA PRO A 224 0.38 -21.64 -12.79
C PRO A 224 0.17 -21.52 -11.26
N GLY A 225 -1.01 -21.07 -10.79
CA GLY A 225 -1.25 -20.81 -9.36
C GLY A 225 -1.34 -22.04 -8.46
N TYR A 226 -1.62 -23.23 -9.01
CA TYR A 226 -1.88 -24.42 -8.19
C TYR A 226 -0.63 -24.91 -7.43
N LEU A 227 0.58 -24.69 -7.96
CA LEU A 227 1.83 -25.14 -7.33
C LEU A 227 2.02 -24.50 -5.94
N GLU A 228 1.77 -23.20 -5.85
CA GLU A 228 1.83 -22.45 -4.59
C GLU A 228 0.73 -22.89 -3.62
N ALA A 229 -0.51 -23.00 -4.11
CA ALA A 229 -1.66 -23.41 -3.30
C ALA A 229 -1.48 -24.83 -2.71
N LEU A 230 -0.79 -25.72 -3.41
CA LEU A 230 -0.53 -27.08 -2.96
C LEU A 230 0.79 -27.23 -2.20
N ASN A 231 1.59 -26.17 -2.08
CA ASN A 231 2.94 -26.19 -1.50
C ASN A 231 3.84 -27.26 -2.15
N THR A 232 3.92 -27.24 -3.47
CA THR A 232 4.75 -28.16 -4.25
C THR A 232 5.56 -27.39 -5.28
N GLU A 233 6.66 -27.97 -5.70
CA GLU A 233 7.48 -27.42 -6.77
C GLU A 233 7.03 -27.91 -8.14
N ARG A 234 7.49 -27.20 -9.16
CA ARG A 234 7.34 -27.60 -10.55
C ARG A 234 8.20 -28.83 -10.81
N ASP A 235 7.65 -29.81 -11.53
CA ASP A 235 8.45 -30.90 -12.05
C ASP A 235 9.23 -30.41 -13.29
N GLN A 236 10.56 -30.47 -13.23
CA GLN A 236 11.45 -30.03 -14.32
C GLN A 236 11.29 -30.83 -15.62
N PHE A 237 10.67 -32.01 -15.55
CA PHE A 237 10.42 -32.88 -16.71
C PHE A 237 9.03 -32.69 -17.32
N VAL A 238 8.17 -31.88 -16.69
CA VAL A 238 6.84 -31.53 -17.18
C VAL A 238 6.89 -30.14 -17.79
N ILE A 239 6.44 -30.02 -19.03
CA ILE A 239 6.25 -28.73 -19.69
C ILE A 239 5.13 -27.98 -18.96
N ASN A 240 5.55 -27.05 -18.13
CA ASN A 240 4.72 -26.09 -17.43
C ASN A 240 5.48 -24.75 -17.51
N PRO A 241 5.04 -23.78 -18.31
CA PRO A 241 5.74 -22.52 -18.48
C PRO A 241 5.77 -21.62 -17.24
N ARG A 242 6.90 -20.95 -16.98
CA ARG A 242 7.05 -19.93 -15.94
C ARG A 242 6.73 -18.56 -16.53
N TYR A 243 5.71 -17.92 -15.98
CA TYR A 243 5.39 -16.55 -16.33
C TYR A 243 6.13 -15.57 -15.42
N THR A 244 6.68 -14.51 -16.01
CA THR A 244 7.32 -13.42 -15.27
C THR A 244 6.78 -12.10 -15.75
N LEU A 245 6.31 -11.27 -14.82
CA LEU A 245 5.89 -9.90 -15.06
C LEU A 245 6.89 -8.96 -14.39
N THR A 246 7.45 -8.03 -15.15
CA THR A 246 8.26 -6.92 -14.61
C THR A 246 7.63 -5.60 -14.99
N ILE A 247 7.86 -4.57 -14.18
CA ILE A 247 7.41 -3.21 -14.45
C ILE A 247 8.54 -2.23 -14.15
N THR A 248 8.71 -1.23 -15.01
CA THR A 248 9.57 -0.08 -14.78
C THR A 248 8.82 1.22 -15.08
N SER A 249 9.27 2.29 -14.43
CA SER A 249 8.83 3.66 -14.70
C SER A 249 9.97 4.44 -15.37
N SER A 250 9.63 5.37 -16.26
CA SER A 250 10.60 6.30 -16.84
C SER A 250 11.17 7.30 -15.82
N HIS A 251 10.51 7.47 -14.66
CA HIS A 251 10.90 8.38 -13.60
C HIS A 251 10.75 7.74 -12.22
N GLU A 252 11.72 8.00 -11.33
CA GLU A 252 11.60 7.73 -9.90
C GLU A 252 11.01 8.94 -9.15
N ASN A 253 11.32 10.16 -9.60
CA ASN A 253 10.81 11.43 -9.06
C ASN A 253 10.19 12.24 -10.19
N VAL A 254 9.01 12.81 -9.97
CA VAL A 254 8.29 13.57 -11.00
C VAL A 254 7.46 14.69 -10.39
N THR A 255 7.11 15.69 -11.20
CA THR A 255 6.14 16.74 -10.84
C THR A 255 4.89 16.64 -11.72
N ARG A 256 3.79 17.26 -11.28
CA ARG A 256 2.53 17.25 -12.03
C ARG A 256 2.68 17.78 -13.45
N GLY A 257 1.93 17.19 -14.39
CA GLY A 257 1.94 17.54 -15.80
C GLY A 257 3.07 16.92 -16.62
N VAL A 258 4.11 16.35 -15.98
CA VAL A 258 5.15 15.59 -16.68
C VAL A 258 4.63 14.20 -17.04
N SER A 259 4.82 13.81 -18.30
CA SER A 259 4.44 12.48 -18.78
C SER A 259 5.38 11.40 -18.23
N VAL A 260 4.79 10.39 -17.61
CA VAL A 260 5.43 9.17 -17.11
C VAL A 260 5.09 8.02 -18.04
N ASN A 261 6.09 7.24 -18.41
CA ASN A 261 5.92 6.03 -19.19
C ASN A 261 6.17 4.83 -18.28
N LEU A 262 5.17 3.98 -18.14
CA LEU A 262 5.28 2.67 -17.51
C LEU A 262 5.53 1.64 -18.60
N THR A 263 6.49 0.75 -18.34
CA THR A 263 6.82 -0.35 -19.24
C THR A 263 6.69 -1.65 -18.45
N ALA A 264 5.70 -2.47 -18.79
CA ALA A 264 5.57 -3.81 -18.26
C ALA A 264 6.05 -4.84 -19.28
N THR A 265 6.85 -5.82 -18.84
CA THR A 265 7.33 -6.91 -19.69
C THR A 265 6.82 -8.23 -19.15
N LEU A 266 6.10 -8.98 -19.99
CA LEU A 266 5.53 -10.29 -19.68
C LEU A 266 6.22 -11.37 -20.52
N LEU A 267 6.82 -12.34 -19.84
CA LEU A 267 7.54 -13.44 -20.48
C LEU A 267 6.99 -14.79 -20.01
N SER A 268 7.14 -15.81 -20.85
CA SER A 268 6.87 -17.23 -20.61
C SER A 268 8.15 -18.02 -20.87
N ASP A 269 8.79 -18.54 -19.80
CA ASP A 269 10.12 -19.17 -19.82
C ASP A 269 11.21 -18.29 -20.48
N GLY A 270 11.13 -16.97 -20.28
CA GLY A 270 12.05 -16.00 -20.87
C GLY A 270 11.67 -15.54 -22.27
N GLU A 271 10.70 -16.17 -22.92
CA GLU A 271 10.20 -15.75 -24.24
C GLU A 271 9.05 -14.75 -24.12
N PRO A 272 8.95 -13.74 -25.02
CA PRO A 272 7.83 -12.81 -25.09
C PRO A 272 6.44 -13.46 -25.06
N LEU A 273 5.52 -12.90 -24.26
CA LEU A 273 4.10 -13.27 -24.31
C LEU A 273 3.25 -12.09 -24.84
N PRO A 274 2.89 -12.10 -26.14
CA PRO A 274 2.18 -11.00 -26.78
C PRO A 274 0.66 -11.07 -26.59
N TYR A 275 0.00 -9.95 -26.84
CA TYR A 275 -1.45 -9.77 -26.87
C TYR A 275 -2.18 -9.97 -25.54
N GLU A 276 -1.45 -9.85 -24.43
CA GLU A 276 -1.98 -9.94 -23.09
C GLU A 276 -2.31 -8.57 -22.52
N THR A 277 -3.45 -8.48 -21.82
CA THR A 277 -3.87 -7.23 -21.18
C THR A 277 -3.23 -7.10 -19.80
N ILE A 278 -2.41 -6.07 -19.62
CA ILE A 278 -1.84 -5.67 -18.34
C ILE A 278 -2.67 -4.54 -17.76
N THR A 279 -3.07 -4.66 -16.49
CA THR A 279 -3.79 -3.60 -15.76
C THR A 279 -2.84 -2.89 -14.81
N PHE A 280 -2.77 -1.58 -14.91
CA PHE A 280 -1.97 -0.70 -14.06
C PHE A 280 -2.86 -0.03 -13.02
N THR A 281 -2.42 -0.01 -11.78
CA THR A 281 -3.16 0.63 -10.68
C THR A 281 -2.21 1.36 -9.76
N ASP A 282 -2.57 2.58 -9.39
CA ASP A 282 -1.94 3.31 -8.30
C ASP A 282 -2.69 3.00 -7.01
N ILE A 283 -2.03 2.32 -6.07
CA ILE A 283 -2.66 1.95 -4.80
C ILE A 283 -2.60 3.06 -3.74
N TYR A 284 -1.84 4.13 -3.99
CA TYR A 284 -1.77 5.30 -3.10
C TYR A 284 -2.85 6.33 -3.47
N ASP A 285 -3.12 6.49 -4.76
CA ASP A 285 -4.08 7.45 -5.29
C ASP A 285 -5.03 6.79 -6.29
N SER A 286 -6.25 6.46 -5.85
CA SER A 286 -7.26 5.79 -6.68
C SER A 286 -7.72 6.62 -7.89
N LEU A 287 -7.44 7.92 -7.92
CA LEU A 287 -7.77 8.77 -9.08
C LEU A 287 -6.74 8.62 -10.20
N THR A 288 -5.52 8.20 -9.86
CA THR A 288 -4.42 8.02 -10.80
C THR A 288 -4.43 6.60 -11.35
N LEU A 289 -4.28 6.45 -12.68
CA LEU A 289 -4.37 5.20 -13.45
C LEU A 289 -5.74 4.49 -13.41
N ASN A 290 -6.41 4.38 -12.26
CA ASN A 290 -7.76 3.83 -12.08
C ASN A 290 -8.06 2.56 -12.93
N GLY A 291 -7.14 1.59 -12.91
CA GLY A 291 -7.28 0.35 -13.68
C GLY A 291 -7.00 0.49 -15.18
N ALA A 292 -6.24 1.51 -15.59
CA ALA A 292 -5.80 1.68 -16.97
C ALA A 292 -5.09 0.43 -17.49
N THR A 293 -5.38 0.07 -18.72
CA THR A 293 -4.86 -1.15 -19.34
C THR A 293 -3.96 -0.85 -20.53
N SER A 294 -2.99 -1.72 -20.76
CA SER A 294 -2.23 -1.77 -22.01
C SER A 294 -2.03 -3.22 -22.44
N ILE A 295 -1.84 -3.45 -23.74
CA ILE A 295 -1.72 -4.79 -24.32
C ILE A 295 -0.25 -5.04 -24.68
N THR A 296 0.27 -6.22 -24.36
CA THR A 296 1.64 -6.58 -24.74
C THR A 296 1.77 -6.71 -26.26
N ASN A 297 2.83 -6.14 -26.83
CA ASN A 297 3.17 -6.30 -28.24
C ASN A 297 3.89 -7.64 -28.50
N GLU A 298 4.37 -7.86 -29.74
CA GLU A 298 5.12 -9.06 -30.13
C GLU A 298 6.37 -9.34 -29.27
N SER A 299 6.94 -8.32 -28.64
CA SER A 299 8.08 -8.44 -27.72
C SER A 299 7.65 -8.65 -26.26
N GLY A 300 6.37 -8.87 -25.98
CA GLY A 300 5.85 -9.09 -24.63
C GLY A 300 5.80 -7.81 -23.79
N VAL A 301 5.89 -6.65 -24.42
CA VAL A 301 5.98 -5.35 -23.74
C VAL A 301 4.66 -4.59 -23.86
N ALA A 302 4.10 -4.18 -22.72
CA ALA A 302 2.95 -3.28 -22.63
C ALA A 302 3.40 -1.94 -22.07
N THR A 303 3.17 -0.86 -22.81
CA THR A 303 3.52 0.51 -22.37
C THR A 303 2.28 1.31 -22.06
N LEU A 304 2.30 2.08 -20.98
CA LEU A 304 1.25 3.02 -20.62
C LEU A 304 1.85 4.39 -20.29
N THR A 305 1.40 5.42 -20.99
CA THR A 305 1.78 6.81 -20.71
C THR A 305 0.67 7.50 -19.95
N PHE A 306 1.01 8.12 -18.82
CA PHE A 306 0.08 8.93 -18.03
C PHE A 306 0.80 10.15 -17.46
N ASN A 307 0.06 11.09 -16.87
CA ASN A 307 0.64 12.17 -16.08
C ASN A 307 -0.15 12.36 -14.77
N PHE A 308 0.53 12.85 -13.74
CA PHE A 308 -0.14 13.29 -12.52
C PHE A 308 -0.77 14.65 -12.74
N THR A 309 -1.99 14.83 -12.23
CA THR A 309 -2.79 16.05 -12.41
C THR A 309 -2.82 16.89 -11.13
N ASP A 310 -3.46 18.07 -11.17
CA ASP A 310 -3.61 18.94 -9.99
C ASP A 310 -4.40 18.28 -8.84
N VAL A 311 -5.24 17.28 -9.15
CA VAL A 311 -5.97 16.51 -8.13
C VAL A 311 -5.19 15.31 -7.59
N SER A 312 -4.12 14.88 -8.28
CA SER A 312 -3.30 13.75 -7.84
C SER A 312 -2.60 14.06 -6.52
N LEU A 313 -2.45 13.07 -5.64
CA LEU A 313 -1.92 13.30 -4.30
C LEU A 313 -0.39 13.39 -4.29
N ILE A 314 0.21 14.46 -3.79
CA ILE A 314 1.67 14.51 -3.62
C ILE A 314 2.10 13.41 -2.64
N GLY A 315 3.20 12.71 -2.95
CA GLY A 315 3.73 11.67 -2.09
C GLY A 315 4.33 10.49 -2.83
N PHE A 316 4.34 9.34 -2.15
CA PHE A 316 4.93 8.11 -2.63
C PHE A 316 3.87 7.22 -3.25
N HIS A 317 3.90 7.08 -4.57
CA HIS A 317 2.97 6.26 -5.33
C HIS A 317 3.56 4.89 -5.59
N VAL A 318 2.78 3.85 -5.29
CA VAL A 318 3.12 2.47 -5.64
C VAL A 318 2.25 2.08 -6.83
N ILE A 319 2.90 1.87 -7.97
CA ILE A 319 2.24 1.51 -9.22
C ILE A 319 2.39 0.02 -9.43
N VAL A 320 1.25 -0.68 -9.46
CA VAL A 320 1.18 -2.13 -9.61
C VAL A 320 0.73 -2.47 -11.03
N ALA A 321 1.53 -3.25 -11.76
CA ALA A 321 1.09 -3.96 -12.94
C ALA A 321 0.54 -5.33 -12.53
N ASN A 322 -0.65 -5.67 -13.01
CA ASN A 322 -1.33 -6.91 -12.75
C ASN A 322 -1.60 -7.65 -14.06
N TRP A 323 -1.36 -8.96 -14.03
CA TRP A 323 -1.77 -9.90 -15.05
C TRP A 323 -2.16 -11.22 -14.39
N LYS A 324 -3.45 -11.54 -14.39
CA LYS A 324 -4.00 -12.71 -13.70
C LYS A 324 -3.62 -12.71 -12.21
N LEU A 325 -2.95 -13.77 -11.73
CA LEU A 325 -2.43 -13.88 -10.36
C LEU A 325 -1.03 -13.27 -10.20
N LEU A 326 -0.37 -12.89 -11.29
CA LEU A 326 0.93 -12.23 -11.22
C LEU A 326 0.75 -10.73 -11.08
N ASN A 327 1.54 -10.17 -10.18
CA ASN A 327 1.67 -8.73 -10.04
C ASN A 327 3.15 -8.37 -9.83
N ASN A 328 3.51 -7.17 -10.24
CA ASN A 328 4.78 -6.57 -9.91
C ASN A 328 4.58 -5.06 -9.74
N GLN A 329 5.45 -4.40 -9.01
CA GLN A 329 5.29 -3.00 -8.65
C GLN A 329 6.54 -2.18 -8.91
N THR A 330 6.33 -0.90 -9.18
CA THR A 330 7.36 0.14 -9.21
C THR A 330 6.87 1.33 -8.39
N THR A 331 7.77 2.25 -8.07
CA THR A 331 7.48 3.37 -7.17
C THR A 331 7.83 4.68 -7.83
N ILE A 332 6.99 5.69 -7.62
CA ILE A 332 7.19 7.04 -8.13
C ILE A 332 6.92 8.02 -7.01
N ILE A 333 7.84 8.94 -6.77
CA ILE A 333 7.64 10.06 -5.87
C ILE A 333 7.10 11.22 -6.69
N LEU A 334 5.84 11.57 -6.47
CA LEU A 334 5.28 12.82 -6.96
C LEU A 334 5.69 13.92 -5.99
N ALA A 335 6.49 14.86 -6.47
CA ALA A 335 6.88 16.05 -5.74
C ALA A 335 5.96 17.23 -6.08
N GLY A 336 5.68 18.09 -5.10
CA GLY A 336 4.96 19.33 -5.37
C GLY A 336 5.15 20.41 -4.32
N ASN A 337 4.74 21.62 -4.70
CA ASN A 337 4.89 22.81 -3.90
C ASN A 337 3.87 22.82 -2.75
N THR A 338 4.34 23.21 -1.57
CA THR A 338 3.48 23.47 -0.42
C THR A 338 3.21 24.96 -0.26
N THR A 339 2.10 25.28 0.41
CA THR A 339 1.77 26.61 0.90
C THR A 339 1.53 26.52 2.40
N ILE A 340 1.99 27.53 3.13
CA ILE A 340 1.77 27.62 4.57
C ILE A 340 1.18 28.97 4.94
N THR A 341 0.20 28.96 5.83
CA THR A 341 -0.46 30.14 6.37
C THR A 341 -0.21 30.24 7.86
N VAL A 342 -0.22 31.46 8.40
CA VAL A 342 -0.10 31.74 9.84
C VAL A 342 -1.07 32.86 10.20
N THR A 343 -1.68 32.73 11.37
CA THR A 343 -2.47 33.74 12.06
C THR A 343 -2.14 33.73 13.55
N VAL A 344 -2.29 34.88 14.19
CA VAL A 344 -2.09 35.06 15.63
C VAL A 344 -3.37 35.62 16.23
N THR A 345 -3.79 35.12 17.38
CA THR A 345 -5.00 35.59 18.08
C THR A 345 -4.77 35.61 19.59
N PRO A 346 -5.03 36.73 20.29
CA PRO A 346 -5.38 38.06 19.74
C PRO A 346 -4.20 38.71 18.97
N ASP A 347 -4.50 39.75 18.18
CA ASP A 347 -3.53 40.58 17.46
C ASP A 347 -2.88 41.67 18.34
N GLU A 348 -3.40 41.86 19.55
CA GLU A 348 -2.80 42.59 20.66
C GLU A 348 -2.78 41.68 21.90
N VAL A 349 -1.60 41.44 22.49
CA VAL A 349 -1.42 40.51 23.61
C VAL A 349 -0.56 41.13 24.72
N ALA A 350 -1.03 41.05 25.97
CA ALA A 350 -0.23 41.52 27.09
C ALA A 350 0.86 40.50 27.47
N ARG A 351 1.96 40.96 28.05
CA ARG A 351 2.92 40.04 28.69
C ARG A 351 2.23 39.18 29.76
N ALA A 352 2.76 37.98 29.94
CA ALA A 352 2.19 36.89 30.74
C ALA A 352 0.82 36.36 30.26
N GLU A 353 0.26 36.90 29.17
CA GLU A 353 -0.91 36.32 28.49
C GLU A 353 -0.50 35.41 27.33
N VAL A 354 -1.46 34.65 26.84
CA VAL A 354 -1.27 33.62 25.82
C VAL A 354 -1.72 34.14 24.46
N ALA A 355 -0.80 34.18 23.50
CA ALA A 355 -1.10 34.30 22.08
C ALA A 355 -1.29 32.90 21.48
N ARG A 356 -2.40 32.69 20.75
CA ARG A 356 -2.60 31.47 19.97
C ARG A 356 -2.12 31.70 18.55
N ILE A 357 -1.15 30.91 18.14
CA ILE A 357 -0.60 30.90 16.78
C ILE A 357 -1.23 29.70 16.08
N SER A 358 -1.83 29.92 14.92
CA SER A 358 -2.47 28.85 14.13
C SER A 358 -2.18 29.02 12.66
N GLY A 359 -2.27 27.93 11.91
CA GLY A 359 -2.00 27.96 10.48
C GLY A 359 -2.34 26.64 9.82
N VAL A 360 -2.15 26.59 8.51
CA VAL A 360 -2.36 25.38 7.70
C VAL A 360 -1.21 25.23 6.73
N LEU A 361 -0.61 24.04 6.68
CA LEU A 361 0.27 23.59 5.61
C LEU A 361 -0.54 22.77 4.61
N SER A 362 -0.57 23.21 3.37
CA SER A 362 -1.39 22.61 2.30
C SER A 362 -0.66 22.51 0.97
N ASP A 363 -1.23 21.73 0.06
CA ASP A 363 -0.81 21.67 -1.34
C ASP A 363 -1.12 22.99 -2.05
N ALA A 364 -0.13 23.55 -2.76
CA ALA A 364 -0.29 24.78 -3.52
C ALA A 364 -1.34 24.71 -4.63
N LYS A 365 -1.70 23.50 -5.11
CA LYS A 365 -2.63 23.30 -6.24
C LYS A 365 -4.06 23.00 -5.84
N ASN A 366 -4.25 22.10 -4.87
CA ASN A 366 -5.59 21.65 -4.48
C ASN A 366 -5.96 22.00 -3.03
N GLY A 367 -5.07 22.64 -2.27
CA GLY A 367 -5.33 23.09 -0.90
C GLY A 367 -5.44 21.95 0.12
N ARG A 368 -5.14 20.70 -0.25
CA ARG A 368 -5.18 19.57 0.67
C ARG A 368 -4.08 19.71 1.72
N GLY A 369 -4.45 19.57 2.99
CA GLY A 369 -3.51 19.63 4.10
C GLY A 369 -2.59 18.42 4.20
N PHE A 370 -1.35 18.65 4.66
CA PHE A 370 -0.38 17.58 4.90
C PHE A 370 -0.23 17.28 6.39
N PRO A 371 -0.56 16.05 6.85
CA PRO A 371 -0.47 15.69 8.26
C PRO A 371 0.94 15.30 8.69
N ASN A 372 1.18 15.34 10.00
CA ASN A 372 2.40 14.88 10.64
C ASN A 372 3.68 15.56 10.12
N GLN A 373 3.56 16.79 9.63
CA GLN A 373 4.69 17.60 9.18
C GLN A 373 5.12 18.55 10.30
N GLU A 374 6.43 18.66 10.53
CA GLU A 374 6.99 19.60 11.49
C GLU A 374 7.05 21.01 10.89
N ILE A 375 6.53 21.97 11.64
CA ILE A 375 6.48 23.39 11.30
C ILE A 375 7.30 24.17 12.32
N THR A 376 8.19 25.02 11.83
CA THR A 376 8.95 25.96 12.65
C THR A 376 8.22 27.30 12.66
N ILE A 377 7.85 27.79 13.84
CA ILE A 377 7.21 29.10 14.04
C ILE A 377 8.25 30.04 14.64
N ILE A 378 8.39 31.23 14.06
CA ILE A 378 9.34 32.25 14.49
C ILE A 378 8.57 33.50 14.90
N TRP A 379 8.85 33.99 16.11
CA TRP A 379 8.33 35.23 16.67
C TRP A 379 9.47 36.23 16.81
N GLU A 380 9.43 37.32 16.05
CA GLU A 380 10.45 38.38 16.01
C GLU A 380 9.89 39.68 16.58
N GLY A 381 10.54 40.19 17.63
CA GLY A 381 10.30 41.51 18.21
C GLY A 381 11.58 42.36 18.17
N LYS A 382 11.50 43.59 18.67
CA LYS A 382 12.68 44.47 18.75
C LYS A 382 13.73 43.87 19.68
N ASN A 383 14.88 43.41 19.14
CA ASN A 383 15.93 42.73 19.90
C ASN A 383 15.44 41.48 20.67
N PHE A 384 14.39 40.83 20.16
CA PHE A 384 13.80 39.65 20.77
C PHE A 384 13.45 38.66 19.67
N SER A 385 13.82 37.38 19.82
CA SER A 385 13.42 36.31 18.90
C SER A 385 13.11 35.05 19.70
N ALA A 386 12.06 34.35 19.29
CA ALA A 386 11.69 33.05 19.84
C ALA A 386 11.28 32.10 18.73
N VAL A 387 11.71 30.84 18.84
CA VAL A 387 11.45 29.78 17.86
C VAL A 387 10.72 28.63 18.54
N PHE A 388 9.69 28.13 17.88
CA PHE A 388 8.86 27.03 18.36
C PHE A 388 8.68 26.00 17.25
N HIS A 389 8.43 24.75 17.63
CA HIS A 389 8.08 23.70 16.69
C HIS A 389 6.68 23.17 17.01
N THR A 390 5.92 22.83 15.97
CA THR A 390 4.63 22.18 16.08
C THR A 390 4.47 21.18 14.95
N THR A 391 3.54 20.24 15.10
CA THR A 391 3.23 19.28 14.05
C THR A 391 1.83 19.53 13.49
N THR A 392 1.66 19.33 12.19
CA THR A 392 0.35 19.46 11.52
C THR A 392 -0.57 18.27 11.84
N LYS A 393 -1.87 18.56 11.93
CA LYS A 393 -2.97 17.60 12.14
C LYS A 393 -3.39 16.95 10.82
N SER A 394 -4.40 16.07 10.88
CA SER A 394 -4.95 15.35 9.71
C SER A 394 -5.37 16.25 8.53
N ASP A 395 -5.75 17.50 8.81
CA ASP A 395 -6.18 18.50 7.84
C ASP A 395 -5.07 19.48 7.43
N GLY A 396 -3.82 19.23 7.83
CA GLY A 396 -2.68 20.13 7.63
C GLY A 396 -2.64 21.32 8.59
N GLY A 397 -3.66 21.47 9.44
CA GLY A 397 -3.73 22.55 10.42
C GLY A 397 -2.74 22.35 11.56
N PHE A 398 -2.12 23.42 12.04
CA PHE A 398 -1.28 23.43 13.23
C PHE A 398 -1.70 24.55 14.17
N SER A 399 -1.42 24.38 15.46
CA SER A 399 -1.62 25.44 16.43
C SER A 399 -0.65 25.29 17.60
N SER A 400 -0.11 26.41 18.04
CA SER A 400 0.74 26.53 19.21
C SER A 400 0.26 27.68 20.09
N SER A 401 0.42 27.52 21.41
CA SER A 401 0.14 28.58 22.37
C SER A 401 1.44 29.14 22.90
N TYR A 402 1.64 30.44 22.79
CA TYR A 402 2.83 31.13 23.26
C TYR A 402 2.48 32.10 24.38
N THR A 403 3.08 31.91 25.56
CA THR A 403 2.94 32.85 26.68
C THR A 403 4.02 33.92 26.55
N VAL A 404 3.63 35.18 26.35
CA VAL A 404 4.59 36.27 26.13
C VAL A 404 5.38 36.54 27.42
N PRO A 405 6.71 36.42 27.43
CA PRO A 405 7.49 36.59 28.65
C PRO A 405 7.52 38.06 29.11
N LEU A 406 7.65 38.28 30.43
CA LEU A 406 7.76 39.62 31.01
C LEU A 406 8.98 40.43 30.51
N SER A 407 9.99 39.74 29.95
CA SER A 407 11.17 40.35 29.34
C SER A 407 10.95 40.81 27.89
N HIS A 408 9.83 40.46 27.25
CA HIS A 408 9.56 40.84 25.87
C HIS A 408 9.41 42.36 25.73
N PRO A 409 10.14 43.05 24.84
CA PRO A 409 9.98 44.50 24.61
C PRO A 409 8.58 44.87 24.10
N LEU A 410 8.04 46.02 24.48
CA LEU A 410 6.71 46.45 24.02
C LEU A 410 6.72 46.90 22.55
N GLY A 411 5.56 46.82 21.91
CA GLY A 411 5.33 47.25 20.52
C GLY A 411 5.18 46.12 19.52
N ASN A 412 5.35 46.44 18.24
CA ASN A 412 5.08 45.51 17.14
C ASN A 412 6.09 44.36 17.09
N ALA A 413 5.58 43.14 17.04
CA ALA A 413 6.30 41.91 16.74
C ALA A 413 5.70 41.27 15.48
N THR A 414 6.46 40.41 14.82
CA THR A 414 6.03 39.66 13.64
C THR A 414 6.14 38.16 13.90
N VAL A 415 5.19 37.41 13.35
CA VAL A 415 5.15 35.96 13.46
C VAL A 415 5.02 35.36 12.07
N TYR A 416 5.85 34.37 11.76
CA TYR A 416 5.77 33.62 10.52
C TYR A 416 6.17 32.16 10.77
N ALA A 417 5.80 31.28 9.84
CA ALA A 417 6.14 29.87 9.91
C ALA A 417 6.94 29.43 8.69
N ILE A 418 7.80 28.45 8.90
CA ILE A 418 8.63 27.79 7.90
C ILE A 418 8.32 26.30 7.94
N TYR A 419 8.18 25.73 6.76
CA TYR A 419 8.22 24.29 6.53
C TYR A 419 9.44 23.97 5.67
N ASP A 420 10.38 23.20 6.22
CA ASP A 420 11.68 22.91 5.59
C ASP A 420 11.60 21.87 4.45
N GLY A 421 10.46 21.19 4.31
CA GLY A 421 10.23 20.23 3.23
C GLY A 421 10.76 18.83 3.50
N ILE A 422 10.31 17.90 2.66
CA ILE A 422 10.82 16.53 2.53
C ILE A 422 10.93 16.19 1.04
N SER A 423 11.38 14.99 0.69
CA SER A 423 11.61 14.59 -0.72
C SER A 423 10.42 14.80 -1.66
N SER A 424 9.19 14.63 -1.17
CA SER A 424 7.96 14.84 -1.94
C SER A 424 7.31 16.21 -1.72
N LEU A 425 7.55 16.87 -0.60
CA LEU A 425 6.91 18.13 -0.23
C LEU A 425 7.95 19.25 -0.21
N ILE A 426 7.91 20.12 -1.22
CA ILE A 426 8.86 21.22 -1.34
C ILE A 426 8.62 22.23 -0.22
N SER A 427 9.71 22.75 0.36
CA SER A 427 9.71 23.74 1.45
C SER A 427 8.88 24.99 1.12
N SER A 428 8.28 25.61 2.15
CA SER A 428 7.58 26.89 2.00
C SER A 428 7.65 27.73 3.28
N SER A 429 7.41 29.03 3.14
CA SER A 429 7.31 29.96 4.26
C SER A 429 6.02 30.78 4.16
N SER A 430 5.47 31.15 5.31
CA SER A 430 4.25 31.94 5.38
C SER A 430 4.57 33.42 5.19
N ASN A 431 3.55 34.20 4.88
CA ASN A 431 3.63 35.64 5.10
C ASN A 431 3.77 35.94 6.61
N THR A 432 4.26 37.13 6.92
CA THR A 432 4.37 37.63 8.30
C THR A 432 3.01 38.14 8.79
N THR A 433 2.67 37.77 10.03
CA THR A 433 1.53 38.31 10.78
C THR A 433 2.05 39.27 11.85
N ASN A 434 1.47 40.47 11.93
CA ASN A 434 1.82 41.43 12.97
C ASN A 434 1.05 41.15 14.26
N VAL A 435 1.70 41.35 15.39
CA VAL A 435 1.10 41.27 16.72
C VAL A 435 1.68 42.37 17.60
N THR A 436 0.82 43.07 18.32
CA THR A 436 1.24 44.15 19.23
C THR A 436 1.40 43.58 20.63
N VAL A 437 2.59 43.73 21.23
CA VAL A 437 2.84 43.32 22.61
C VAL A 437 2.70 44.49 23.55
N VAL A 438 1.65 44.44 24.38
CA VAL A 438 1.33 45.45 25.40
C VAL A 438 1.77 44.98 26.79
N ALA A 439 1.75 45.88 27.77
CA ALA A 439 1.94 45.54 29.19
C ALA A 439 0.74 45.95 30.04
N LYS A 440 0.51 45.20 31.11
CA LYS A 440 -0.45 45.61 32.15
C LYS A 440 0.20 46.61 33.09
N VAL A 441 -0.58 47.59 33.54
CA VAL A 441 -0.16 48.54 34.58
C VAL A 441 -0.51 47.98 35.96
N LYS A 442 0.44 48.11 36.89
CA LYS A 442 0.34 47.69 38.28
C LYS A 442 0.42 48.92 39.19
N PHE A 443 -0.60 49.07 40.02
CA PHE A 443 -0.61 50.07 41.09
C PHE A 443 -0.29 49.43 42.43
N THR A 444 0.46 50.16 43.25
CA THR A 444 0.48 49.97 44.69
C THR A 444 0.07 51.27 45.34
N VAL A 445 -0.67 51.18 46.43
CA VAL A 445 -1.20 52.31 47.19
C VAL A 445 -1.12 51.96 48.66
N SER A 446 -0.69 52.91 49.46
CA SER A 446 -0.80 52.88 50.91
C SER A 446 -1.24 54.26 51.42
N VAL A 447 -2.00 54.26 52.51
CA VAL A 447 -2.50 55.49 53.15
C VAL A 447 -2.13 55.44 54.62
N THR A 448 -1.45 56.49 55.09
CA THR A 448 -0.96 56.59 56.46
C THR A 448 -1.27 57.97 57.06
N PRO A 449 -1.93 58.07 58.22
CA PRO A 449 -2.57 56.99 58.97
C PRO A 449 -3.88 56.54 58.29
N ASN A 450 -4.28 55.29 58.52
CA ASN A 450 -5.56 54.73 58.05
C ASN A 450 -6.75 55.02 59.01
N GLU A 451 -6.46 55.64 60.15
CA GLU A 451 -7.43 56.25 61.06
C GLU A 451 -7.02 57.70 61.31
N VAL A 452 -7.90 58.65 61.03
CA VAL A 452 -7.56 60.08 61.01
C VAL A 452 -8.76 60.90 61.48
N ARG A 453 -8.51 61.99 62.20
CA ARG A 453 -9.57 62.93 62.59
C ARG A 453 -9.72 64.03 61.55
N ARG A 454 -10.87 64.70 61.57
CA ARG A 454 -11.07 65.94 60.80
C ARG A 454 -9.97 66.95 61.14
N ASN A 455 -9.50 67.67 60.13
CA ASN A 455 -8.37 68.60 60.15
C ASN A 455 -6.98 67.97 60.38
N GLU A 456 -6.88 66.64 60.51
CA GLU A 456 -5.60 65.94 60.44
C GLU A 456 -5.27 65.57 58.98
N THR A 457 -4.00 65.26 58.71
CA THR A 457 -3.50 64.95 57.36
C THR A 457 -3.28 63.45 57.17
N ILE A 458 -3.56 62.97 55.97
CA ILE A 458 -3.15 61.66 55.48
C ILE A 458 -2.06 61.81 54.42
N VAL A 459 -1.11 60.88 54.40
CA VAL A 459 -0.16 60.69 53.32
C VAL A 459 -0.60 59.48 52.52
N VAL A 460 -0.79 59.70 51.22
CA VAL A 460 -1.08 58.66 50.24
C VAL A 460 0.18 58.48 49.42
N GLU A 461 0.72 57.27 49.37
CA GLU A 461 1.93 56.96 48.62
C GLU A 461 1.81 55.61 47.90
N GLY A 462 2.54 55.45 46.81
CA GLY A 462 2.42 54.27 45.97
C GLY A 462 3.40 54.26 44.80
N PHE A 463 3.32 53.19 44.01
CA PHE A 463 4.09 53.03 42.78
C PHE A 463 3.17 52.75 41.59
N LEU A 464 3.50 53.35 40.45
CA LEU A 464 2.97 53.06 39.13
C LEU A 464 4.04 52.29 38.34
N LEU A 465 3.81 51.00 38.15
CA LEU A 465 4.76 50.09 37.49
C LEU A 465 4.09 49.37 36.33
N LEU A 466 4.88 48.84 35.40
CA LEU A 466 4.44 47.82 34.44
C LEU A 466 4.44 46.43 35.09
N ASP A 467 3.85 45.46 34.40
CA ASP A 467 3.78 44.03 34.78
C ASP A 467 5.14 43.38 35.11
N ASN A 468 6.22 43.87 34.52
CA ASN A 468 7.60 43.44 34.79
C ASN A 468 8.31 44.27 35.88
N ASN A 469 7.56 45.10 36.62
CA ASN A 469 8.03 46.08 37.60
C ASN A 469 8.90 47.22 37.02
N THR A 470 8.89 47.46 35.70
CA THR A 470 9.51 48.68 35.14
C THR A 470 8.72 49.91 35.61
N PRO A 471 9.37 50.92 36.20
CA PRO A 471 8.74 52.18 36.56
C PRO A 471 8.09 52.92 35.39
N LEU A 472 6.89 53.44 35.61
CA LEU A 472 6.30 54.44 34.73
C LEU A 472 6.64 55.84 35.27
N SER A 473 7.77 56.38 34.83
CA SER A 473 8.35 57.62 35.36
C SER A 473 7.72 58.88 34.76
N TYR A 474 7.51 59.92 35.58
CA TYR A 474 6.98 61.22 35.18
C TYR A 474 5.56 61.22 34.56
N GLU A 475 4.81 60.15 34.81
CA GLU A 475 3.43 59.97 34.36
C GLU A 475 2.44 60.57 35.37
N ASN A 476 1.30 61.04 34.86
CA ASN A 476 0.25 61.64 35.69
C ASN A 476 -0.68 60.57 36.28
N VAL A 477 -0.75 60.46 37.59
CA VAL A 477 -1.72 59.63 38.33
C VAL A 477 -2.80 60.54 38.89
N THR A 478 -4.05 60.31 38.50
CA THR A 478 -5.21 61.02 39.05
C THR A 478 -5.67 60.33 40.31
N VAL A 479 -5.67 61.06 41.43
CA VAL A 479 -6.18 60.60 42.71
C VAL A 479 -7.63 61.04 42.83
N TYR A 480 -8.51 60.07 43.06
CA TYR A 480 -9.93 60.28 43.25
C TYR A 480 -10.29 60.03 44.71
N TRP A 481 -11.12 60.90 45.26
CA TRP A 481 -11.64 60.74 46.61
C TRP A 481 -13.16 60.64 46.55
N GLU A 482 -13.69 59.57 47.12
CA GLU A 482 -15.11 59.44 47.40
C GLU A 482 -15.49 60.20 48.67
N ASN A 483 -16.14 61.35 48.49
CA ASN A 483 -16.64 62.17 49.59
C ASN A 483 -17.97 61.63 50.10
N SER A 484 -18.04 61.24 51.38
CA SER A 484 -19.29 60.82 52.00
C SER A 484 -20.05 61.96 52.69
N THR A 485 -19.68 63.23 52.46
CA THR A 485 -20.43 64.40 52.93
C THR A 485 -21.88 64.33 52.46
N GLU A 486 -22.84 64.45 53.38
CA GLU A 486 -24.28 64.31 53.10
C GLU A 486 -24.80 65.27 52.01
N GLU A 487 -24.11 66.40 51.76
CA GLU A 487 -24.42 67.34 50.67
C GLU A 487 -23.98 66.86 49.27
N ASP A 488 -22.92 66.05 49.17
CA ASP A 488 -22.36 65.59 47.89
C ASP A 488 -22.89 64.20 47.47
N GLY A 489 -23.64 63.52 48.35
CA GLY A 489 -24.35 62.29 48.02
C GLY A 489 -23.47 61.11 47.58
N GLY A 490 -22.21 61.03 48.05
CA GLY A 490 -21.28 59.97 47.67
C GLY A 490 -20.56 60.20 46.33
N ARG A 491 -20.50 61.44 45.83
CA ARG A 491 -19.82 61.74 44.56
C ARG A 491 -18.30 61.61 44.68
N THR A 492 -17.70 60.93 43.70
CA THR A 492 -16.25 60.88 43.50
C THR A 492 -15.76 62.16 42.81
N TYR A 493 -14.75 62.82 43.38
CA TYR A 493 -14.10 63.98 42.75
C TYR A 493 -12.60 63.76 42.60
N ILE A 494 -11.99 64.49 41.67
CA ILE A 494 -10.53 64.49 41.49
C ILE A 494 -9.94 65.29 42.65
N LEU A 495 -9.18 64.61 43.51
CA LEU A 495 -8.50 65.22 44.65
C LEU A 495 -7.22 65.92 44.20
N GLU A 496 -6.39 65.22 43.43
CA GLU A 496 -5.14 65.74 42.90
C GLU A 496 -4.70 64.96 41.65
N ILE A 497 -3.84 65.55 40.82
CA ILE A 497 -3.09 64.84 39.78
C ILE A 497 -1.61 64.91 40.18
N VAL A 498 -1.07 63.78 40.61
CA VAL A 498 0.34 63.66 41.04
C VAL A 498 1.19 63.10 39.90
N LYS A 499 2.45 63.53 39.82
CA LYS A 499 3.42 62.93 38.89
C LYS A 499 4.28 61.91 39.61
N THR A 500 4.54 60.79 38.95
CA THR A 500 5.49 59.80 39.42
C THR A 500 6.93 60.30 39.26
N ASP A 501 7.83 59.86 40.14
CA ASP A 501 9.26 60.13 40.05
C ASP A 501 9.97 59.16 39.08
N GLU A 502 11.31 59.17 39.06
CA GLU A 502 12.12 58.26 38.24
C GLU A 502 11.90 56.77 38.54
N ASN A 503 11.49 56.43 39.77
CA ASN A 503 11.20 55.07 40.23
C ASN A 503 9.72 54.72 40.12
N GLY A 504 8.90 55.59 39.52
CA GLY A 504 7.46 55.37 39.38
C GLY A 504 6.71 55.61 40.69
N TYR A 505 7.39 56.13 41.71
CA TYR A 505 6.81 56.42 43.01
C TYR A 505 6.06 57.75 42.97
N TYR A 506 4.91 57.80 43.63
CA TYR A 506 4.15 59.03 43.80
C TYR A 506 3.72 59.15 45.25
N ASN A 507 3.67 60.38 45.75
CA ASN A 507 3.06 60.68 47.03
C ASN A 507 2.25 61.98 46.97
N PHE A 508 1.31 62.09 47.90
CA PHE A 508 0.53 63.29 48.12
C PHE A 508 0.02 63.34 49.56
N THR A 509 -0.16 64.55 50.07
CA THR A 509 -0.67 64.78 51.42
C THR A 509 -2.01 65.52 51.35
N ALA A 510 -3.08 64.89 51.84
CA ALA A 510 -4.40 65.49 51.94
C ALA A 510 -4.76 65.81 53.39
N THR A 511 -5.41 66.96 53.62
CA THR A 511 -6.03 67.27 54.93
C THR A 511 -7.49 66.86 54.92
N ILE A 512 -7.96 66.18 55.96
CA ILE A 512 -9.37 65.80 56.08
C ILE A 512 -10.23 67.03 56.36
N PRO A 513 -11.21 67.39 55.51
CA PRO A 513 -12.03 68.57 55.73
C PRO A 513 -12.79 68.55 57.06
N ALA A 514 -12.97 69.72 57.68
CA ALA A 514 -13.70 69.88 58.94
C ALA A 514 -15.17 69.39 58.87
N ASN A 515 -15.76 69.40 57.66
CA ASN A 515 -17.12 68.97 57.40
C ASN A 515 -17.22 67.53 56.86
N HIS A 516 -16.11 66.78 56.73
CA HIS A 516 -16.13 65.43 56.18
C HIS A 516 -16.96 64.46 57.04
N SER A 517 -17.84 63.65 56.44
CA SER A 517 -18.66 62.67 57.17
C SER A 517 -17.82 61.64 57.94
N LEU A 518 -18.36 61.11 59.03
CA LEU A 518 -17.71 60.05 59.81
C LEU A 518 -17.98 58.68 59.17
N GLY A 519 -17.00 57.77 59.19
CA GLY A 519 -17.12 56.43 58.63
C GLY A 519 -15.99 56.10 57.66
N PHE A 520 -16.15 55.01 56.91
CA PHE A 520 -15.20 54.64 55.85
C PHE A 520 -15.32 55.58 54.65
N SER A 521 -14.18 55.93 54.07
CA SER A 521 -14.09 56.66 52.80
C SER A 521 -13.04 55.95 51.94
N TYR A 522 -13.26 55.96 50.63
CA TYR A 522 -12.41 55.27 49.67
C TYR A 522 -11.63 56.28 48.82
N ILE A 523 -10.33 55.99 48.65
CA ILE A 523 -9.46 56.70 47.72
C ILE A 523 -9.14 55.75 46.58
N PHE A 524 -9.42 56.21 45.35
CA PHE A 524 -9.17 55.47 44.12
C PHE A 524 -8.13 56.17 43.27
N PHE A 525 -7.50 55.44 42.37
CA PHE A 525 -6.44 55.94 41.50
C PHE A 525 -6.78 55.60 40.07
N GLY A 526 -6.64 56.59 39.20
CA GLY A 526 -6.75 56.40 37.76
C GLY A 526 -5.47 56.82 37.09
N TYR A 527 -4.99 55.98 36.18
CA TYR A 527 -3.98 56.33 35.20
C TYR A 527 -4.62 56.19 33.83
N ASN A 528 -4.61 57.26 33.06
CA ASN A 528 -5.03 57.19 31.66
C ASN A 528 -3.77 56.95 30.84
N SER A 529 -3.57 55.68 30.44
CA SER A 529 -2.35 55.27 29.76
C SER A 529 -2.11 56.10 28.50
N THR A 530 -0.96 56.78 28.45
CA THR A 530 -0.41 57.37 27.22
C THR A 530 0.32 56.30 26.38
N ILE A 531 0.64 55.16 26.99
CA ILE A 531 1.23 53.99 26.37
C ILE A 531 0.11 53.24 25.64
N ARG A 532 -0.11 53.62 24.37
CA ARG A 532 -0.88 52.83 23.39
C ARG A 532 0.04 51.91 22.58
N TYR A 533 0.95 51.21 23.24
CA TYR A 533 1.77 50.17 22.62
C TYR A 533 2.11 49.05 23.59
#